data_AF-A0A7J7PC95-F1
#
_entry.id   AF-A0A7J7PC95-F1
#
_cell.length_a   1.000
_cell.length_b   1.000
_cell.length_c   1.000
_cell.angle_alpha   90.00
_cell.angle_beta   90.00
_cell.angle_gamma   90.00
#
_symmetry.space_group_name_H-M   'P 1'
#
loop_
_entity.id
_entity.type
_entity.pdbx_description
1 polymer ?
#
loop_
_entity_poly.entity_id
_entity_poly.type
_entity_poly.pdbx_seq_one_letter_code
_entity_poly.pdbx_strand_id
1 'polypeptide(L)'
;MYISGPVYVMVLEKTNAIAEWRDLIGPTDAGKAKITHPNSIRAMCGLDLERNCVHGSDAPQSAAKEISFFFREAFSAACNIDMGTCVGVRHGYEVLDTAS
;
A
#
# COMPACT_ATOMS: atom_id res chain seq x y z
N MET A 1 -6.74 -8.89 -2.65
CA MET A 1 -6.06 -8.80 -1.34
C MET A 1 -6.73 -9.79 -0.40
N TYR A 2 -5.98 -10.75 0.14
CA TYR A 2 -6.45 -11.61 1.23
C TYR A 2 -5.92 -11.02 2.53
N ILE A 3 -6.80 -10.84 3.52
CA ILE A 3 -6.47 -10.20 4.79
C ILE A 3 -6.75 -11.22 5.90
N SER A 4 -5.70 -11.71 6.55
CA SER A 4 -5.81 -12.69 7.64
C SER A 4 -5.71 -12.09 9.04
N GLY A 5 -5.64 -10.76 9.17
CA GLY A 5 -5.48 -10.04 10.43
C GLY A 5 -5.72 -8.54 10.27
N PRO A 6 -5.52 -7.74 11.33
CA PRO A 6 -5.70 -6.29 11.27
C PRO A 6 -4.83 -5.64 10.18
N VAL A 7 -5.37 -4.61 9.53
CA VAL A 7 -4.66 -3.85 8.50
C VAL A 7 -4.76 -2.36 8.78
N TYR A 8 -3.74 -1.63 8.37
CA TYR A 8 -3.77 -0.17 8.30
C TYR A 8 -4.12 0.24 6.88
N VAL A 9 -5.17 1.02 6.73
CA VAL A 9 -5.59 1.62 5.46
C VAL A 9 -5.27 3.11 5.51
N MET A 10 -4.59 3.61 4.48
CA MET A 10 -4.14 5.00 4.40
C MET A 10 -4.41 5.56 3.00
N VAL A 11 -4.75 6.85 2.94
CA VAL A 11 -4.72 7.64 1.71
C VAL A 11 -3.46 8.47 1.72
N LEU A 12 -2.62 8.33 0.70
CA LEU A 12 -1.39 9.09 0.55
C LEU A 12 -1.59 10.11 -0.57
N GLU A 13 -1.13 11.34 -0.34
CA GLU A 13 -1.24 12.45 -1.29
C GLU A 13 0.15 13.04 -1.58
N LYS A 14 0.47 13.12 -2.87
CA LYS A 14 1.68 13.72 -3.44
C LYS A 14 1.51 13.84 -4.96
N THR A 15 2.13 14.82 -5.62
CA THR A 15 2.33 14.74 -7.08
C THR A 15 2.91 13.38 -7.48
N ASN A 16 2.28 12.68 -8.43
CA ASN A 16 2.65 11.32 -8.86
C ASN A 16 2.61 10.25 -7.74
N ALA A 17 1.78 10.40 -6.71
CA ALA A 17 1.73 9.48 -5.56
C ALA A 17 1.62 8.00 -5.95
N ILE A 18 0.82 7.65 -6.95
CA ILE A 18 0.68 6.25 -7.39
C ILE A 18 2.02 5.70 -7.88
N ALA A 19 2.67 6.39 -8.81
CA ALA A 19 3.94 5.93 -9.38
C ALA A 19 5.02 5.83 -8.29
N GLU A 20 5.16 6.87 -7.47
CA GLU A 20 6.17 6.89 -6.42
C GLU A 20 5.91 5.87 -5.32
N TRP A 21 4.66 5.65 -4.93
CA TRP A 21 4.29 4.60 -3.99
C TRP A 21 4.60 3.21 -4.56
N ARG A 22 4.29 2.99 -5.85
CA ARG A 22 4.59 1.74 -6.55
C ARG A 22 6.09 1.47 -6.61
N ASP A 23 6.90 2.48 -6.85
CA ASP A 23 8.36 2.38 -6.83
C ASP A 23 8.88 2.08 -5.42
N LEU A 24 8.34 2.76 -4.39
CA LEU A 24 8.72 2.55 -3.00
C LEU A 24 8.38 1.14 -2.49
N ILE A 25 7.20 0.60 -2.82
CA ILE A 25 6.82 -0.74 -2.37
C ILE A 25 7.52 -1.84 -3.18
N GLY A 26 7.84 -1.57 -4.45
CA GLY A 26 8.55 -2.51 -5.34
C GLY A 26 7.66 -3.61 -5.94
N PRO A 27 8.27 -4.60 -6.63
CA PRO A 27 7.55 -5.67 -7.34
C PRO A 27 6.57 -6.44 -6.46
N THR A 28 5.41 -6.85 -7.02
CA THR A 28 4.36 -7.58 -6.28
C THR A 28 4.86 -8.88 -5.66
N ASP A 29 5.77 -9.58 -6.35
CA ASP A 29 6.45 -10.76 -5.82
C ASP A 29 7.59 -10.32 -4.89
N ALA A 30 7.48 -10.66 -3.61
CA ALA A 30 8.49 -10.33 -2.61
C ALA A 30 9.85 -11.01 -2.86
N GLY A 31 9.87 -12.22 -3.42
CA GLY A 31 11.09 -12.90 -3.82
C GLY A 31 11.81 -12.14 -4.93
N LYS A 32 11.07 -11.66 -5.94
CA LYS A 32 11.60 -10.78 -6.98
C LYS A 32 12.05 -9.44 -6.40
N ALA A 33 11.30 -8.87 -5.46
CA ALA A 33 11.63 -7.61 -4.81
C ALA A 33 12.97 -7.70 -4.05
N LYS A 34 13.20 -8.77 -3.28
CA LYS A 34 14.47 -9.02 -2.55
C LYS A 34 15.68 -9.00 -3.46
N ILE A 35 15.55 -9.47 -4.70
CA ILE A 35 16.64 -9.55 -5.67
C ILE A 35 16.82 -8.22 -6.42
N THR A 36 15.72 -7.60 -6.84
CA THR A 36 15.76 -6.45 -7.79
C THR A 36 15.67 -5.09 -7.13
N HIS A 37 15.01 -5.01 -5.97
CA HIS A 37 14.74 -3.78 -5.22
C HIS A 37 14.90 -4.07 -3.71
N PRO A 38 16.11 -4.43 -3.22
CA PRO A 38 16.32 -4.92 -1.86
C PRO A 38 15.90 -3.92 -0.77
N ASN A 39 15.82 -2.63 -1.11
CA ASN A 39 15.39 -1.56 -0.19
C ASN A 39 13.88 -1.26 -0.28
N SER A 40 13.10 -1.99 -1.10
CA SER A 40 11.66 -1.78 -1.20
C SER A 40 10.93 -2.39 0.00
N ILE A 41 9.74 -1.87 0.30
CA ILE A 41 8.95 -2.37 1.43
C ILE A 41 8.65 -3.88 1.28
N ARG A 42 8.30 -4.33 0.07
CA ARG A 42 8.03 -5.75 -0.21
C ARG A 42 9.28 -6.63 -0.06
N ALA A 43 10.47 -6.11 -0.32
CA ALA A 43 11.70 -6.85 -0.06
C ALA A 43 11.94 -7.03 1.45
N MET A 44 11.67 -5.99 2.24
CA MET A 44 11.94 -5.96 3.68
C MET A 44 10.94 -6.77 4.52
N CYS A 45 9.65 -6.79 4.16
CA CYS A 45 8.62 -7.47 4.96
C CYS A 45 7.76 -8.49 4.20
N GLY A 46 7.91 -8.61 2.89
CA GLY A 46 7.17 -9.60 2.11
C GLY A 46 7.77 -11.01 2.22
N LEU A 47 6.89 -12.01 2.17
CA LEU A 47 7.26 -13.43 2.19
C LEU A 47 7.25 -14.03 0.79
N ASP A 48 6.16 -13.84 0.05
CA ASP A 48 5.92 -14.40 -1.27
C ASP A 48 4.96 -13.52 -2.11
N LEU A 49 4.42 -14.05 -3.20
CA LEU A 49 3.50 -13.35 -4.12
C LEU A 49 2.18 -12.94 -3.46
N GLU A 50 1.64 -13.78 -2.56
CA GLU A 50 0.34 -13.59 -1.91
C GLU A 50 0.48 -12.79 -0.62
N ARG A 51 1.57 -13.04 0.13
CA ARG A 51 1.92 -12.41 1.41
C ARG A 51 3.03 -11.39 1.20
N ASN A 52 2.73 -10.34 0.46
CA ASN A 52 3.68 -9.30 0.07
C ASN A 52 3.66 -8.06 0.99
N CYS A 53 3.09 -8.15 2.20
CA CYS A 53 3.09 -7.13 3.25
C CYS A 53 2.26 -5.85 2.97
N VAL A 54 2.29 -5.31 1.73
CA VAL A 54 1.66 -4.04 1.36
C VAL A 54 0.94 -4.09 0.01
N HIS A 55 -0.22 -3.43 -0.04
CA HIS A 55 -1.00 -3.11 -1.23
C HIS A 55 -0.89 -1.62 -1.57
N GLY A 56 -0.99 -1.33 -2.86
CA GLY A 56 -1.00 0.01 -3.42
C GLY A 56 -1.81 0.02 -4.70
N SER A 57 -2.69 1.01 -4.87
CA SER A 57 -3.42 1.22 -6.11
C SER A 57 -2.46 1.36 -7.30
N ASP A 58 -2.89 0.94 -8.48
CA ASP A 58 -2.08 0.92 -9.71
C ASP A 58 -2.44 2.02 -10.72
N ALA A 59 -3.60 2.66 -10.56
CA ALA A 59 -4.11 3.70 -11.44
C ALA A 59 -5.04 4.68 -10.69
N PRO A 60 -5.24 5.91 -11.18
CA PRO A 60 -6.14 6.88 -10.54
C PRO A 60 -7.57 6.34 -10.37
N GLN A 61 -8.07 5.58 -11.35
CA GLN A 61 -9.41 5.01 -11.30
C GLN A 61 -9.54 3.89 -10.25
N SER A 62 -8.49 3.10 -10.03
CA SER A 62 -8.48 2.08 -8.96
C SER A 62 -8.32 2.75 -7.59
N ALA A 63 -7.46 3.76 -7.48
CA ALA A 63 -7.32 4.57 -6.27
C ALA A 63 -8.66 5.20 -5.85
N ALA A 64 -9.36 5.87 -6.76
CA ALA A 64 -10.67 6.47 -6.46
C ALA A 64 -11.68 5.43 -5.96
N LYS A 65 -11.77 4.26 -6.62
CA LYS A 65 -12.67 3.17 -6.20
C LYS A 65 -12.30 2.61 -4.83
N GLU A 66 -11.01 2.41 -4.56
CA GLU A 66 -10.52 1.88 -3.28
C GLU A 66 -10.75 2.89 -2.15
N ILE A 67 -10.48 4.19 -2.37
CA ILE A 67 -10.77 5.27 -1.40
C ILE A 67 -12.25 5.28 -1.05
N SER A 68 -13.12 5.31 -2.07
CA SER A 68 -14.57 5.28 -1.86
C SER A 68 -15.03 4.01 -1.17
N PHE A 69 -14.38 2.87 -1.41
CA PHE A 69 -14.73 1.60 -0.78
C PHE A 69 -14.40 1.60 0.72
N PHE A 70 -13.21 2.05 1.11
CA PHE A 70 -12.73 2.03 2.51
C PHE A 70 -13.21 3.22 3.34
N PHE A 71 -13.39 4.39 2.73
CA PHE A 71 -13.66 5.66 3.43
C PHE A 71 -15.02 6.28 3.06
N ARG A 72 -16.05 5.43 2.89
CA ARG A 72 -17.41 5.79 2.41
C ARG A 72 -18.04 7.05 3.03
N GLU A 73 -17.65 7.45 4.24
CA GLU A 73 -18.19 8.63 4.94
C GLU A 73 -17.22 9.83 5.01
N ALA A 74 -15.92 9.66 4.76
CA ALA A 74 -14.91 10.70 5.02
C ALA A 74 -14.66 11.67 3.85
N PHE A 75 -15.17 11.35 2.64
CA PHE A 75 -14.92 12.13 1.42
C PHE A 75 -16.22 12.66 0.79
N SER A 76 -17.08 13.28 1.59
CA SER A 76 -18.05 14.23 1.04
C SER A 76 -17.35 15.58 0.90
N ALA A 77 -16.98 15.93 -0.34
CA ALA A 77 -16.53 17.25 -0.76
C ALA A 77 -15.25 17.82 -0.10
N ALA A 78 -14.06 17.56 -0.67
CA ALA A 78 -12.95 18.55 -0.74
C ALA A 78 -11.63 18.00 -1.29
N CYS A 79 -11.36 16.69 -1.23
CA CYS A 79 -10.14 16.17 -1.85
C CYS A 79 -10.41 16.04 -3.34
N ASN A 80 -9.94 17.03 -4.13
CA ASN A 80 -9.74 16.81 -5.55
C ASN A 80 -8.90 15.55 -5.64
N ILE A 81 -9.50 14.42 -6.05
CA ILE A 81 -8.77 13.21 -6.45
C ILE A 81 -8.09 13.57 -7.78
N ASP A 82 -7.14 14.48 -7.68
CA ASP A 82 -6.21 14.82 -8.73
C ASP A 82 -5.24 13.64 -8.87
N MET A 83 -4.42 13.63 -9.91
CA MET A 83 -3.48 12.55 -10.24
C MET A 83 -2.42 12.24 -9.16
N GLY A 84 -2.55 12.79 -7.96
CA GLY A 84 -1.63 12.70 -6.85
C GLY A 84 -2.11 11.91 -5.63
N THR A 85 -3.11 11.03 -5.71
CA THR A 85 -3.52 10.20 -4.55
C THR A 85 -3.39 8.70 -4.81
N CYS A 86 -3.03 7.94 -3.77
CA CYS A 86 -3.02 6.47 -3.80
C CYS A 86 -3.50 5.87 -2.47
N VAL A 87 -4.09 4.67 -2.52
CA VAL A 87 -4.44 3.91 -1.30
C VAL A 87 -3.31 2.96 -0.98
N GLY A 88 -2.74 3.11 0.22
CA GLY A 88 -1.82 2.15 0.81
C GLY A 88 -2.55 1.28 1.83
N VAL A 89 -2.42 -0.04 1.71
CA VAL A 89 -2.86 -0.95 2.78
C VAL A 89 -1.69 -1.79 3.26
N ARG A 90 -1.36 -1.69 4.55
CA ARG A 90 -0.27 -2.44 5.18
C ARG A 90 -0.85 -3.42 6.19
N HIS A 91 -0.37 -4.67 6.16
CA HIS A 91 -0.71 -5.62 7.22
C HIS A 91 -0.14 -5.13 8.56
N GLY A 92 -1.02 -4.98 9.54
CA GLY A 92 -0.65 -4.65 10.91
C GLY A 92 -0.10 -5.92 11.55
N TYR A 93 1.22 -6.04 11.59
CA TYR A 93 1.84 -6.93 12.57
C TYR A 93 1.79 -6.19 13.90
N GLU A 94 1.24 -6.81 14.95
CA GLU A 94 1.61 -6.42 16.31
C GLU A 94 3.14 -6.53 16.36
N VAL A 95 3.83 -5.40 16.41
CA VAL A 95 5.22 -5.38 16.85
C VAL A 95 5.17 -5.58 18.36
N LEU A 96 4.84 -6.78 18.80
CA LEU A 96 5.16 -7.25 20.14
C LEU A 96 6.56 -7.86 20.07
N ASP A 97 7.49 -7.03 20.53
CA ASP A 97 8.77 -7.36 21.16
C ASP A 97 9.84 -8.12 20.35
N THR A 98 10.86 -7.36 19.95
CA THR A 98 12.26 -7.78 20.07
C THR A 98 13.03 -6.53 20.51
N ALA A 99 13.78 -6.47 21.60
CA ALA A 99 13.99 -7.36 22.73
C ALA A 99 14.68 -6.49 23.83
N SER A 100 14.60 -6.97 25.08
CA SER A 100 15.68 -6.95 26.11
C SER A 100 16.47 -5.66 26.38
#